data_AF-A0A920T1M8-F1
#
_entry.id   AF-A0A920T1M8-F1
#
_cell.length_a   1.000
_cell.length_b   1.000
_cell.length_c   1.000
_cell.angle_alpha   90.00
_cell.angle_beta   90.00
_cell.angle_gamma   90.00
#
_symmetry.space_group_name_H-M   'P 1'
#
loop_
_entity.id
_entity.type
_entity.pdbx_description
1 polymer ?
#
loop_
_entity_poly.entity_id
_entity_poly.type
_entity_poly.pdbx_seq_one_letter_code
_entity_poly.pdbx_strand_id
1 'polypeptide(L)'
;MIPKESAKSFKIGTKKSGVDHLDYYVVKDKNGLKRWRKQGCWFVIYNINQESKKRYWYYPNSMFLGDWSHAGNGTTVPIDMSWENVKYPLEEQFIGNPKYITEMKEKIKEYFDKLKERNVITSYRIVTSIELQKYMNKI
;
A
#
# COMPACT_ATOMS: atom_id res chain seq x y z
N MET A 1 -8.31 -14.44 -11.99
CA MET A 1 -8.98 -15.73 -11.73
C MET A 1 -8.50 -16.25 -10.39
N ILE A 2 -9.42 -16.54 -9.46
CA ILE A 2 -9.13 -17.06 -8.10
C ILE A 2 -8.31 -18.37 -8.20
N PRO A 3 -7.42 -18.71 -7.24
CA PRO A 3 -6.68 -19.98 -7.29
C PRO A 3 -7.61 -21.17 -7.55
N LYS A 4 -7.20 -22.10 -8.43
CA LYS A 4 -8.01 -23.26 -8.87
C LYS A 4 -8.44 -24.18 -7.73
N GLU A 5 -7.67 -24.21 -6.65
CA GLU A 5 -7.95 -25.05 -5.48
C GLU A 5 -8.84 -24.34 -4.47
N SER A 6 -9.66 -25.11 -3.75
CA SER A 6 -10.50 -24.57 -2.68
C SER A 6 -9.68 -24.10 -1.48
N ALA A 7 -10.01 -22.92 -0.95
CA ALA A 7 -9.38 -22.36 0.25
C ALA A 7 -9.63 -23.18 1.53
N LYS A 8 -10.61 -24.11 1.52
CA LYS A 8 -11.01 -24.92 2.69
C LYS A 8 -9.85 -25.75 3.25
N SER A 9 -9.00 -26.29 2.37
CA SER A 9 -7.89 -27.18 2.70
C SER A 9 -6.66 -26.47 3.26
N PHE A 10 -6.63 -25.14 3.23
CA PHE A 10 -5.45 -24.34 3.59
C PHE A 10 -5.60 -23.66 4.96
N LYS A 11 -4.48 -23.27 5.57
CA LYS A 11 -4.48 -22.51 6.82
C LYS A 11 -4.84 -21.05 6.54
N ILE A 12 -5.48 -20.36 7.49
CA ILE A 12 -5.72 -18.91 7.38
C ILE A 12 -4.37 -18.20 7.24
N GLY A 13 -4.28 -17.26 6.32
CA GLY A 13 -3.05 -16.52 6.00
C GLY A 13 -2.16 -17.18 4.96
N THR A 14 -2.45 -18.41 4.51
CA THR A 14 -1.72 -19.01 3.38
C THR A 14 -1.84 -18.11 2.14
N LYS A 15 -0.70 -17.74 1.58
CA LYS A 15 -0.54 -16.95 0.35
C LYS A 15 -0.44 -17.87 -0.86
N LYS A 16 -1.11 -17.53 -1.97
CA LYS A 16 -0.96 -18.19 -3.26
C LYS A 16 -1.13 -17.19 -4.39
N SER A 17 -0.26 -17.24 -5.39
CA SER A 17 -0.42 -16.42 -6.59
C SER A 17 -1.52 -16.98 -7.49
N GLY A 18 -2.42 -16.11 -7.91
CA GLY A 18 -3.46 -16.41 -8.88
C GLY A 18 -2.90 -16.47 -10.30
N VAL A 19 -3.70 -17.03 -11.21
CA VAL A 19 -3.36 -17.10 -12.64
C VAL A 19 -3.35 -15.72 -13.30
N ASP A 20 -3.96 -14.74 -12.65
CA ASP A 20 -3.95 -13.31 -13.01
C ASP A 20 -2.74 -12.55 -12.44
N HIS A 21 -1.71 -13.26 -11.97
CA HIS A 21 -0.51 -12.68 -11.36
C HIS A 21 -0.78 -11.83 -10.10
N LEU A 22 -1.95 -12.00 -9.48
CA LEU A 22 -2.31 -11.34 -8.24
C LEU A 22 -2.16 -12.30 -7.08
N ASP A 23 -1.67 -11.82 -5.94
CA ASP A 23 -1.59 -12.65 -4.75
C ASP A 23 -2.94 -12.76 -4.05
N TYR A 24 -3.25 -13.97 -3.57
CA TYR A 24 -4.45 -14.29 -2.80
C TYR A 24 -4.08 -14.86 -1.44
N TYR A 25 -4.93 -14.58 -0.48
CA TYR A 25 -4.80 -15.03 0.90
C TYR A 25 -6.03 -15.80 1.33
N VAL A 26 -5.80 -16.87 2.08
CA VAL A 26 -6.88 -17.58 2.76
C VAL A 26 -7.33 -16.74 3.95
N VAL A 27 -8.58 -16.29 3.93
CA VAL A 27 -9.21 -15.56 5.04
C VAL A 27 -10.46 -16.28 5.51
N LYS A 28 -10.86 -15.98 6.74
CA LYS A 28 -12.13 -16.41 7.32
C LYS A 28 -13.19 -15.34 7.01
N ASP A 29 -14.34 -15.74 6.48
CA ASP A 29 -15.47 -14.83 6.30
C ASP A 29 -16.27 -14.64 7.60
N LYS A 30 -17.32 -13.82 7.54
CA LYS A 30 -18.19 -13.53 8.69
C LYS A 30 -18.91 -14.76 9.26
N ASN A 31 -19.12 -15.79 8.44
CA ASN A 31 -19.78 -17.05 8.82
C ASN A 31 -18.77 -18.11 9.26
N GLY A 32 -17.48 -17.78 9.24
CA GLY A 32 -16.40 -18.67 9.64
C GLY A 32 -15.84 -19.58 8.55
N LEU A 33 -16.27 -19.42 7.30
CA LEU A 33 -15.81 -20.22 6.18
C LEU A 33 -14.51 -19.66 5.59
N LYS A 34 -13.61 -20.55 5.16
CA LYS A 34 -12.37 -20.18 4.49
C LYS A 34 -12.62 -19.83 3.03
N ARG A 35 -12.07 -18.71 2.58
CA ARG A 35 -12.12 -18.26 1.18
C ARG A 35 -10.82 -17.59 0.76
N TRP A 36 -10.54 -17.61 -0.54
CA TRP A 36 -9.50 -16.78 -1.12
C TRP A 36 -9.96 -15.32 -1.16
N ARG A 37 -9.11 -14.41 -0.73
CA ARG A 37 -9.29 -12.97 -0.87
C ARG A 37 -8.04 -12.39 -1.50
N LYS A 38 -8.23 -11.55 -2.52
CA LYS A 38 -7.15 -10.83 -3.16
C LYS A 38 -6.35 -10.03 -2.12
N GLN A 39 -5.05 -9.93 -2.32
CA GLN A 39 -4.13 -9.10 -1.54
C GLN A 39 -4.72 -7.72 -1.27
N GLY A 40 -4.60 -7.26 -0.03
CA GLY A 40 -4.95 -5.90 0.35
C GLY A 40 -3.89 -4.95 -0.16
N CYS A 41 -4.31 -3.76 -0.60
CA CYS A 41 -3.39 -2.74 -1.08
C CYS A 41 -3.85 -1.35 -0.61
N TRP A 42 -2.90 -0.57 -0.13
CA TRP A 42 -3.03 0.85 0.15
C TRP A 42 -1.97 1.62 -0.61
N PHE A 43 -2.38 2.78 -1.12
CA PHE A 43 -1.50 3.74 -1.77
C PHE A 43 -1.45 4.99 -0.92
N VAL A 44 -0.29 5.63 -0.86
CA VAL A 44 -0.15 6.94 -0.25
C VAL A 44 0.32 7.91 -1.30
N ILE A 45 -0.49 8.92 -1.58
CA ILE A 45 -0.11 10.05 -2.43
C ILE A 45 0.38 11.15 -1.49
N TYR A 46 1.56 11.72 -1.71
CA TYR A 46 2.14 12.72 -0.83
C TYR A 46 2.94 13.79 -1.56
N ASN A 47 3.03 14.96 -0.94
CA ASN A 47 3.88 16.07 -1.39
C ASN A 47 5.10 16.18 -0.48
N ILE A 48 6.29 16.09 -1.05
CA ILE A 48 7.53 16.34 -0.32
C ILE A 48 7.67 17.83 0.01
N ASN A 49 8.26 18.15 1.16
CA ASN A 49 8.72 19.51 1.39
C ASN A 49 10.08 19.70 0.69
N GLN A 50 10.17 20.60 -0.29
CA GLN A 50 11.40 20.88 -1.04
C GLN A 50 12.53 21.46 -0.17
N GLU A 51 12.18 22.14 0.92
CA GLU A 51 13.15 22.63 1.90
C GLU A 51 13.69 21.50 2.78
N SER A 52 12.99 20.37 2.83
CA SER A 52 13.48 19.18 3.52
C SER A 52 14.67 18.61 2.77
N LYS A 53 15.82 18.56 3.44
CA LYS A 53 16.99 17.80 2.95
C LYS A 53 16.75 16.28 2.94
N LYS A 54 15.61 15.80 3.45
CA LYS A 54 15.26 14.38 3.48
C LYS A 54 14.36 14.02 2.30
N ARG A 55 14.95 13.35 1.31
CA ARG A 55 14.24 12.84 0.12
C ARG A 55 13.97 11.34 0.12
N TYR A 56 14.43 10.66 1.16
CA TYR A 56 14.23 9.24 1.35
C TYR A 56 13.99 8.95 2.82
N TRP A 57 13.24 7.88 3.08
CA TRP A 57 13.05 7.33 4.42
C TRP A 57 12.91 5.82 4.32
N TYR A 58 13.10 5.17 5.47
CA TYR A 58 12.96 3.74 5.61
C TYR A 58 11.72 3.43 6.44
N TYR A 59 10.97 2.44 5.99
CA TYR A 59 9.86 1.88 6.75
C TYR A 59 10.40 0.86 7.75
N PRO A 60 10.31 1.12 9.06
CA PRO A 60 10.79 0.17 10.04
C PRO A 60 9.91 -1.09 10.01
N ASN A 61 10.50 -2.27 10.20
CA ASN A 61 9.75 -3.54 10.23
C ASN A 61 8.58 -3.53 11.23
N SER A 62 8.72 -2.79 12.34
CA SER A 62 7.68 -2.61 13.36
C SER A 62 6.43 -1.87 12.87
N MET A 63 6.48 -1.23 11.70
CA MET A 63 5.32 -0.61 11.05
C MET A 63 4.36 -1.65 10.46
N PHE A 64 4.86 -2.80 10.03
CA PHE A 64 4.09 -3.76 9.25
C PHE A 64 3.46 -4.86 10.11
N LEU A 65 2.22 -5.23 9.79
CA LEU A 65 1.48 -6.32 10.43
C LEU A 65 1.44 -7.55 9.52
N GLY A 66 1.80 -8.70 10.08
CA GLY A 66 1.81 -9.95 9.34
C GLY A 66 2.84 -9.90 8.20
N ASP A 67 2.38 -10.10 6.97
CA ASP A 67 3.19 -10.10 5.76
C ASP A 67 3.03 -8.82 4.93
N TRP A 68 2.49 -7.76 5.53
CA TRP A 68 2.47 -6.46 4.88
C TRP A 68 3.89 -5.94 4.66
N SER A 69 4.05 -5.20 3.56
CA SER A 69 5.33 -4.60 3.19
C SER A 69 5.13 -3.38 2.31
N HIS A 70 6.18 -2.58 2.20
CA HIS A 70 6.31 -1.59 1.14
C HIS A 70 6.66 -2.31 -0.16
N ALA A 71 5.78 -2.19 -1.16
CA ALA A 71 5.88 -2.90 -2.43
C ALA A 71 6.70 -2.15 -3.48
N GLY A 72 6.75 -0.82 -3.37
CA GLY A 72 7.39 0.02 -4.35
C GLY A 72 6.86 1.45 -4.29
N ASN A 73 7.54 2.30 -5.03
CA ASN A 73 7.19 3.68 -5.22
C ASN A 73 6.76 3.91 -6.67
N GLY A 74 5.91 4.92 -6.84
CA GLY A 74 5.49 5.41 -8.14
C GLY A 74 5.60 6.92 -8.19
N THR A 75 5.67 7.47 -9.39
CA THR A 75 5.39 8.89 -9.63
C THR A 75 3.98 8.99 -10.16
N THR A 76 3.16 9.88 -9.59
CA THR A 76 1.81 10.08 -10.15
C THR A 76 1.84 10.66 -11.57
N VAL A 77 2.97 11.20 -12.07
CA VAL A 77 3.30 11.52 -13.48
C VAL A 77 4.82 11.81 -13.69
N PRO A 78 5.32 12.01 -14.93
CA PRO A 78 6.21 11.14 -15.72
C PRO A 78 7.68 11.01 -15.25
N ILE A 79 8.36 9.98 -15.80
CA ILE A 79 9.67 9.37 -15.47
C ILE A 79 10.90 10.32 -15.56
N ASP A 80 10.72 11.56 -16.02
CA ASP A 80 11.83 12.40 -16.51
C ASP A 80 12.20 13.59 -15.60
N MET A 81 12.14 13.40 -14.27
CA MET A 81 12.50 14.48 -13.33
C MET A 81 13.52 14.05 -12.29
N SER A 82 14.60 14.81 -12.21
CA SER A 82 15.54 14.79 -11.10
C SER A 82 14.79 14.94 -9.77
N TRP A 83 15.18 14.19 -8.75
CA TRP A 83 14.68 14.32 -7.37
C TRP A 83 14.83 15.73 -6.78
N GLU A 84 15.54 16.63 -7.47
CA GLU A 84 15.75 18.03 -7.12
C GLU A 84 14.57 18.95 -7.40
N ASN A 85 13.64 18.55 -8.27
CA ASN A 85 12.49 19.36 -8.65
C ASN A 85 11.24 18.49 -8.81
N VAL A 86 10.81 17.87 -7.71
CA VAL A 86 9.56 17.08 -7.67
C VAL A 86 8.36 18.01 -7.84
N LYS A 87 7.84 18.11 -9.06
CA LYS A 87 6.66 18.94 -9.41
C LYS A 87 5.32 18.26 -9.15
N TYR A 88 5.31 16.93 -9.08
CA TYR A 88 4.08 16.14 -8.90
C TYR A 88 4.11 15.36 -7.59
N PRO A 89 2.94 15.07 -7.01
CA PRO A 89 2.86 14.21 -5.84
C PRO A 89 3.48 12.83 -6.10
N LEU A 90 4.15 12.30 -5.09
CA LEU A 90 4.78 11.00 -5.10
C LEU A 90 3.81 9.94 -4.57
N GLU A 91 4.08 8.68 -4.90
CA GLU A 91 3.26 7.54 -4.52
C GLU A 91 4.09 6.47 -3.79
N GLU A 92 3.56 5.96 -2.68
CA GLU A 92 4.06 4.74 -2.02
C GLU A 92 3.00 3.65 -2.04
N GLN A 93 3.42 2.42 -2.29
CA GLN A 93 2.55 1.26 -2.38
C GLN A 93 2.79 0.31 -1.21
N PHE A 94 1.71 -0.09 -0.54
CA PHE A 94 1.74 -1.04 0.55
C PHE A 94 0.82 -2.20 0.24
N ILE A 95 1.32 -3.42 0.36
CA ILE A 95 0.57 -4.64 0.03
C ILE A 95 0.73 -5.69 1.12
N GLY A 96 -0.29 -6.53 1.30
CA GLY A 96 -0.21 -7.66 2.23
C GLY A 96 -1.53 -8.36 2.47
N ASN A 97 -1.57 -9.19 3.52
CA ASN A 97 -2.76 -9.96 3.85
C ASN A 97 -3.96 -9.05 4.17
N PRO A 98 -5.07 -9.17 3.43
CA PRO A 98 -6.25 -8.31 3.58
C PRO A 98 -6.98 -8.47 4.93
N LYS A 99 -6.58 -9.44 5.77
CA LYS A 99 -7.04 -9.55 7.16
C LYS A 99 -6.74 -8.29 7.97
N TYR A 100 -5.58 -7.67 7.74
CA TYR A 100 -5.10 -6.52 8.52
C TYR A 100 -5.33 -5.18 7.80
N ILE A 101 -6.22 -5.13 6.81
CA ILE A 101 -6.33 -3.98 5.90
C ILE A 101 -6.70 -2.68 6.62
N THR A 102 -7.52 -2.75 7.66
CA THR A 102 -7.94 -1.57 8.43
C THR A 102 -6.81 -1.11 9.36
N GLU A 103 -6.21 -2.03 10.10
CA GLU A 103 -5.12 -1.74 11.04
C GLU A 103 -3.87 -1.24 10.31
N MET A 104 -3.60 -1.77 9.13
CA MET A 104 -2.51 -1.30 8.28
C MET A 104 -2.74 0.11 7.75
N LYS A 105 -4.00 0.50 7.46
CA LYS A 105 -4.31 1.89 7.11
C LYS A 105 -3.93 2.84 8.24
N GLU A 106 -4.24 2.49 9.49
CA GLU A 106 -3.91 3.30 10.67
C GLU A 106 -2.39 3.34 10.92
N LYS A 107 -1.68 2.22 10.74
CA LYS A 107 -0.20 2.21 10.85
C LYS A 107 0.48 3.08 9.79
N ILE A 108 -0.02 3.06 8.55
CA ILE A 108 0.43 3.94 7.48
C ILE A 108 0.18 5.40 7.86
N LYS A 109 -1.04 5.71 8.34
CA LYS A 109 -1.40 7.06 8.79
C LYS A 109 -0.46 7.56 9.89
N GLU A 110 -0.26 6.78 10.95
CA GLU A 110 0.63 7.12 12.07
C GLU A 110 2.06 7.44 11.60
N TYR A 111 2.57 6.68 10.63
CA TYR A 111 3.90 6.92 10.07
C TYR A 111 3.97 8.23 9.27
N PHE A 112 2.99 8.47 8.39
CA PHE A 112 2.96 9.67 7.55
C PHE A 112 2.66 10.96 8.34
N ASP A 113 1.87 10.86 9.42
CA ASP A 113 1.71 11.97 10.37
C ASP A 113 3.06 12.38 10.97
N LYS A 114 3.89 11.43 11.39
CA LYS A 114 5.25 11.72 11.90
C LYS A 114 6.15 12.34 10.84
N LEU A 115 6.02 11.96 9.57
CA LEU A 115 6.75 12.63 8.48
C LEU A 115 6.31 14.08 8.31
N LYS A 116 5.01 14.35 8.44
CA LYS A 116 4.46 15.71 8.37
C LYS A 116 4.91 16.55 9.57
N GLU A 117 4.86 16.02 10.78
CA GLU A 117 5.35 16.66 12.00
C GLU A 117 6.84 17.03 11.92
N ARG A 118 7.64 16.17 11.27
CA ARG A 118 9.08 16.40 11.03
C ARG A 118 9.37 17.29 9.82
N ASN A 119 8.33 17.88 9.22
CA ASN A 119 8.43 18.74 8.04
C ASN A 119 9.14 18.07 6.84
N VAL A 120 9.01 16.75 6.71
CA VAL A 120 9.54 15.99 5.56
C VAL A 120 8.58 16.05 4.39
N ILE A 121 7.27 15.97 4.68
CA ILE A 121 6.20 16.10 3.71
C ILE A 121 5.27 17.24 4.13
N THR A 122 4.57 17.85 3.17
CA THR A 122 3.60 18.93 3.43
C THR A 122 2.17 18.39 3.54
N SER A 123 1.86 17.34 2.78
CA SER A 123 0.54 16.72 2.75
C SER A 123 0.61 15.27 2.29
N TYR A 124 -0.38 14.48 2.66
CA TYR A 124 -0.57 13.13 2.15
C TYR A 124 -2.05 12.72 2.16
N ARG A 125 -2.38 11.70 1.38
CA ARG A 125 -3.68 11.02 1.39
C ARG A 125 -3.47 9.52 1.18
N ILE A 126 -4.14 8.71 2.00
CA ILE A 126 -4.19 7.26 1.83
C ILE A 126 -5.41 6.91 0.96
N VAL A 127 -5.19 6.17 -0.12
CA VAL A 127 -6.22 5.87 -1.13
C VAL A 127 -6.22 4.40 -1.54
N THR A 128 -7.38 3.92 -1.95
CA THR A 128 -7.53 2.62 -2.63
C THR A 128 -7.02 2.69 -4.07
N SER A 129 -6.84 1.53 -4.73
CA SER A 129 -6.45 1.49 -6.15
C SER A 129 -7.43 2.23 -7.08
N ILE A 130 -8.74 2.13 -6.80
CA ILE A 130 -9.78 2.82 -7.58
C ILE A 130 -9.66 4.33 -7.42
N GLU A 131 -9.40 4.80 -6.21
CA GLU A 131 -9.21 6.22 -5.94
C GLU A 131 -7.90 6.74 -6.53
N LEU A 132 -6.82 5.95 -6.49
CA LEU A 132 -5.56 6.29 -7.16
C LEU A 132 -5.76 6.44 -8.67
N GLN A 133 -6.44 5.50 -9.32
CA GLN A 133 -6.74 5.60 -10.75
C GLN A 133 -7.56 6.85 -11.08
N LYS A 134 -8.56 7.17 -10.26
CA LYS A 134 -9.33 8.41 -10.41
C LYS A 134 -8.49 9.66 -10.19
N TYR A 135 -7.50 9.59 -9.31
CA TYR A 135 -6.57 10.69 -9.07
C TYR A 135 -5.65 10.91 -10.27
N MET A 136 -5.03 9.84 -10.78
CA MET A 136 -4.15 9.90 -11.96
C MET A 136 -4.89 10.39 -13.22
N ASN A 137 -6.13 9.96 -13.43
CA ASN A 137 -6.92 10.40 -14.59
C ASN A 137 -7.35 11.88 -14.54
N LYS A 138 -7.19 12.56 -13.40
CA LYS A 138 -7.51 13.98 -13.25
C LYS A 138 -6.30 14.89 -13.46
N ILE A 139 -5.10 14.33 -13.43
CA ILE A 139 -3.86 15.05 -13.70
C ILE A 139 -3.61 15.01 -15.21
#